data_AF-A0AAU0N011-F1
#
_entry.id   AF-A0AAU0N011-F1
#
_cell.length_a   1.000
_cell.length_b   1.000
_cell.length_c   1.000
_cell.angle_alpha   90.00
_cell.angle_beta   90.00
_cell.angle_gamma   90.00
#
_symmetry.space_group_name_H-M   'P 1'
#
loop_
_entity.id
_entity.type
_entity.pdbx_description
1 polymer ?
#
loop_
_entity_poly.entity_id
_entity_poly.type
_entity_poly.pdbx_seq_one_letter_code
_entity_poly.pdbx_strand_id
1 'polypeptide(L)'
;MSIGQKIYQLIEQFAIEPTCWKQFTSAFKNVLVDQGTADDLAHKMATIAFDALRLHAGNDYHLGMVEVIALHPEFEQTMYQDIAATSAMHKYMTFCMHLDNMQSVSGSTRQ
;
A
#
# COMPACT_ATOMS: atom_id res chain seq x y z
N MET A 1 -7.31 -3.60 13.66
CA MET A 1 -7.26 -3.10 12.27
C MET A 1 -6.60 -4.16 11.40
N SER A 2 -7.19 -4.52 10.26
CA SER A 2 -6.56 -5.46 9.34
C SER A 2 -5.31 -4.85 8.71
N ILE A 3 -4.37 -5.68 8.26
CA ILE A 3 -3.17 -5.19 7.57
C ILE A 3 -3.51 -4.36 6.32
N GLY A 4 -4.52 -4.76 5.55
CA GLY A 4 -5.00 -3.98 4.40
C GLY A 4 -5.49 -2.59 4.79
N GLN A 5 -6.23 -2.47 5.90
CA GLN A 5 -6.65 -1.18 6.45
C GLN A 5 -5.46 -0.32 6.93
N LYS A 6 -4.47 -0.94 7.58
CA LYS A 6 -3.25 -0.22 8.02
C LYS A 6 -2.51 0.39 6.83
N ILE A 7 -2.32 -0.40 5.77
CA ILE A 7 -1.64 0.04 4.54
C ILE A 7 -2.46 1.14 3.86
N TYR A 8 -3.78 0.96 3.76
CA TYR A 8 -4.66 1.98 3.20
C TYR A 8 -4.50 3.34 3.91
N GLN A 9 -4.57 3.35 5.24
CA GLN A 9 -4.43 4.60 6.01
C GLN A 9 -3.04 5.26 5.85
N LEU A 10 -1.98 4.47 5.68
CA LEU A 10 -0.65 5.01 5.42
C LEU A 10 -0.57 5.72 4.07
N ILE A 11 -1.24 5.19 3.05
CA ILE A 11 -1.31 5.80 1.72
C ILE A 11 -2.15 7.10 1.77
N GLU A 12 -3.24 7.12 2.51
CA GLU A 12 -4.02 8.36 2.76
C GLU A 12 -3.17 9.44 3.44
N GLN A 13 -2.37 9.08 4.46
CA GLN A 13 -1.46 10.01 5.12
C GLN A 13 -0.35 10.50 4.18
N PHE A 14 0.12 9.65 3.28
CA PHE A 14 1.10 10.01 2.26
C PHE A 14 0.55 11.06 1.28
N ALA A 15 -0.74 10.96 0.93
CA ALA A 15 -1.42 11.84 -0.01
C ALA A 15 -1.64 13.27 0.51
N ILE A 16 -1.84 13.42 1.82
CA ILE A 16 -2.27 14.69 2.42
C ILE A 16 -1.08 15.64 2.67
N GLU A 17 0.08 15.12 3.07
CA GLU A 17 1.19 15.97 3.52
C GLU A 17 2.59 15.51 3.05
N PRO A 18 3.31 16.34 2.26
CA PRO A 18 4.72 16.10 1.93
C PRO A 18 5.64 16.03 3.15
N THR A 19 5.22 16.58 4.29
CA THR A 19 5.91 16.46 5.59
C THR A 19 5.89 15.02 6.14
N CYS A 20 4.87 14.24 5.81
CA CYS A 20 4.70 12.84 6.25
C CYS A 20 5.52 11.85 5.41
N TRP A 21 6.06 12.29 4.27
CA TRP A 21 6.90 11.47 3.39
C TRP A 21 8.09 10.83 4.10
N LYS A 22 8.73 11.57 5.03
CA LYS A 22 9.85 11.04 5.81
C LYS A 22 9.43 9.94 6.80
N GLN A 23 8.16 9.92 7.20
CA GLN A 23 7.63 8.95 8.16
C GLN A 23 7.04 7.72 7.46
N PHE A 24 6.60 7.87 6.20
CA PHE A 24 5.99 6.80 5.43
C PHE A 24 6.88 5.54 5.38
N THR A 25 8.16 5.67 5.02
CA THR A 25 9.06 4.50 4.92
C THR A 25 9.16 3.75 6.23
N SER A 26 9.31 4.46 7.36
CA SER A 26 9.40 3.81 8.67
C SER A 26 8.06 3.19 9.10
N ALA A 27 6.95 3.88 8.86
CA ALA A 27 5.64 3.40 9.28
C ALA A 27 5.19 2.21 8.45
N PHE A 28 5.39 2.25 7.13
CA PHE A 28 5.07 1.15 6.23
C PHE A 28 5.96 -0.07 6.48
N LYS A 29 7.27 0.14 6.72
CA LYS A 29 8.16 -0.92 7.20
C LYS A 29 7.61 -1.59 8.46
N ASN A 30 7.29 -0.81 9.50
CA ASN A 30 6.81 -1.37 10.77
C ASN A 30 5.51 -2.17 10.58
N VAL A 31 4.60 -1.68 9.73
CA VAL A 31 3.36 -2.38 9.39
C VAL A 31 3.62 -3.74 8.74
N LEU A 32 4.65 -3.87 7.90
CA LEU A 32 5.05 -5.14 7.29
C LEU A 32 5.75 -6.07 8.30
N VAL A 33 6.64 -5.53 9.13
CA VAL A 33 7.33 -6.30 10.20
C VAL A 33 6.32 -6.86 11.20
N ASP A 34 5.35 -6.06 11.64
CA ASP A 34 4.24 -6.49 12.51
C ASP A 34 3.45 -7.66 11.91
N GLN A 35 3.43 -7.78 10.57
CA GLN A 35 2.74 -8.84 9.84
C GLN A 35 3.61 -10.09 9.62
N GLY A 36 4.89 -10.03 9.99
CA GLY A 36 5.84 -11.14 9.91
C GLY A 36 6.86 -11.03 8.77
N THR A 37 6.89 -9.93 8.02
CA THR A 37 7.92 -9.72 6.99
C THR A 37 9.27 -9.44 7.62
N ALA A 38 10.33 -10.03 7.05
CA ALA A 38 11.71 -9.77 7.48
C ALA A 38 12.06 -8.28 7.40
N ASP A 39 12.81 -7.78 8.39
CA ASP A 39 13.08 -6.33 8.57
C ASP A 39 13.74 -5.67 7.34
N ASP A 40 14.67 -6.38 6.71
CA ASP A 40 15.41 -5.96 5.52
C ASP A 40 14.50 -5.90 4.29
N LEU A 41 13.67 -6.93 4.07
CA LEU A 41 12.67 -6.96 3.00
C LEU A 41 11.61 -5.88 3.20
N ALA A 42 11.11 -5.72 4.42
CA ALA A 42 10.14 -4.67 4.77
C ALA A 42 10.71 -3.26 4.53
N HIS A 43 11.98 -3.03 4.91
CA HIS A 43 12.63 -1.77 4.65
C HIS A 43 12.82 -1.52 3.15
N LYS A 44 13.26 -2.53 2.40
CA LYS A 44 13.44 -2.44 0.94
C LYS A 44 12.11 -2.13 0.23
N MET A 45 11.04 -2.87 0.54
CA MET A 45 9.71 -2.61 0.00
C MET A 45 9.23 -1.19 0.32
N ALA A 46 9.45 -0.72 1.55
CA ALA A 46 9.01 0.60 1.95
C ALA A 46 9.75 1.74 1.24
N THR A 47 11.04 1.56 0.96
CA THR A 47 11.83 2.51 0.17
C THR A 47 11.38 2.54 -1.28
N ILE A 48 11.16 1.37 -1.91
CA ILE A 48 10.69 1.30 -3.30
C ILE A 48 9.30 1.93 -3.44
N ALA A 49 8.36 1.58 -2.54
CA ALA A 49 7.02 2.17 -2.55
C ALA A 49 7.08 3.69 -2.36
N PHE A 50 7.91 4.17 -1.44
CA PHE A 50 8.09 5.60 -1.23
C PHE A 50 8.56 6.31 -2.52
N ASP A 51 9.62 5.82 -3.15
CA ASP A 51 10.19 6.44 -4.34
C ASP A 51 9.21 6.42 -5.51
N ALA A 52 8.51 5.30 -5.72
CA ALA A 52 7.54 5.17 -6.78
C ALA A 52 6.31 6.06 -6.57
N LEU A 53 5.75 6.09 -5.36
CA LEU A 53 4.60 6.93 -5.03
C LEU A 53 4.94 8.42 -5.11
N ARG A 54 6.14 8.83 -4.68
CA ARG A 54 6.59 10.22 -4.78
C ARG A 54 6.71 10.69 -6.23
N LEU A 55 7.10 9.79 -7.14
CA LEU A 55 7.22 10.06 -8.57
C LEU A 55 5.92 9.83 -9.34
N HIS A 56 4.88 9.32 -8.68
CA HIS A 56 3.59 9.06 -9.31
C HIS A 56 2.96 10.40 -9.73
N ALA A 57 2.63 10.51 -11.03
CA ALA A 57 2.10 11.74 -11.61
C ALA A 57 0.60 11.94 -11.33
N GLY A 58 -0.09 10.91 -10.87
CA GLY A 58 -1.50 10.96 -10.48
C GLY A 58 -1.69 11.46 -9.04
N ASN A 59 -2.89 12.00 -8.77
CA ASN A 59 -3.31 12.32 -7.39
C ASN A 59 -3.94 11.12 -6.66
N ASP A 60 -3.98 9.95 -7.29
CA ASP A 60 -4.49 8.71 -6.71
C ASP A 60 -3.32 7.80 -6.31
N TYR A 61 -2.85 7.97 -5.08
CA TYR A 61 -1.76 7.18 -4.54
C TYR A 61 -2.17 5.72 -4.22
N HIS A 62 -3.47 5.43 -4.14
CA HIS A 62 -3.94 4.05 -4.02
C HIS A 62 -3.77 3.32 -5.34
N LEU A 63 -4.15 3.95 -6.45
CA LEU A 63 -3.85 3.46 -7.79
C LEU A 63 -2.34 3.35 -8.01
N GLY A 64 -1.58 4.38 -7.64
CA GLY A 64 -0.11 4.33 -7.70
C GLY A 64 0.49 3.14 -6.93
N MET A 65 -0.04 2.82 -5.75
CA MET A 65 0.42 1.65 -4.98
C MET A 65 0.03 0.33 -5.64
N VAL A 66 -1.16 0.26 -6.26
CA VAL A 66 -1.58 -0.93 -7.03
C VAL A 66 -0.65 -1.13 -8.25
N GLU A 67 -0.31 -0.06 -8.95
CA GLU A 67 0.66 -0.09 -10.06
C GLU A 67 2.04 -0.55 -9.59
N VAL A 68 2.50 -0.09 -8.41
CA VAL A 68 3.77 -0.57 -7.81
C VAL A 68 3.73 -2.07 -7.56
N ILE A 69 2.65 -2.57 -6.96
CA ILE A 69 2.50 -4.01 -6.67
C ILE A 69 2.48 -4.83 -7.97
N ALA A 70 1.81 -4.33 -9.01
CA ALA A 70 1.58 -5.09 -10.25
C ALA A 70 2.70 -4.96 -11.29
N LEU A 71 3.42 -3.83 -11.32
CA LEU A 71 4.28 -3.46 -12.45
C LEU A 71 5.71 -3.09 -12.07
N HIS A 72 6.04 -2.88 -10.78
CA HIS A 72 7.39 -2.49 -10.40
C HIS A 72 8.28 -3.73 -10.15
N PRO A 73 9.22 -4.09 -11.04
CA PRO A 73 9.89 -5.40 -11.01
C PRO A 73 10.67 -5.65 -9.73
N GLU A 74 11.34 -4.62 -9.21
CA GLU A 74 12.09 -4.75 -7.95
C GLU A 74 11.16 -4.91 -6.74
N PHE A 75 9.98 -4.30 -6.78
CA PHE A 75 9.00 -4.42 -5.70
C PHE A 75 8.42 -5.82 -5.70
N GLU A 76 8.00 -6.30 -6.87
CA GLU A 76 7.49 -7.65 -7.09
C GLU A 76 8.51 -8.71 -6.63
N GLN A 77 9.76 -8.61 -7.07
CA GLN A 77 10.82 -9.54 -6.69
C GLN A 77 11.06 -9.54 -5.17
N THR A 78 11.01 -8.38 -4.52
CA THR A 78 11.21 -8.27 -3.06
C THR A 78 10.01 -8.84 -2.30
N MET A 79 8.79 -8.55 -2.75
CA MET A 79 7.55 -9.05 -2.17
C MET A 79 7.48 -10.58 -2.22
N TYR A 80 7.82 -11.22 -3.35
CA TYR A 80 7.73 -12.68 -3.50
C TYR A 80 8.81 -13.47 -2.75
N GLN A 81 9.83 -12.81 -2.21
CA GLN A 81 10.79 -13.45 -1.31
C GLN A 81 10.18 -13.75 0.07
N ASP A 82 9.05 -13.14 0.41
CA ASP A 82 8.40 -13.28 1.70
C ASP A 82 6.88 -13.50 1.60
N ILE A 83 6.41 -14.61 2.18
CA ILE A 83 4.99 -14.98 2.15
C ILE A 83 4.15 -13.95 2.93
N ALA A 84 4.68 -13.41 4.04
CA ALA A 84 3.97 -12.42 4.83
C ALA A 84 3.77 -11.11 4.06
N ALA A 85 4.78 -10.66 3.33
CA ALA A 85 4.75 -9.48 2.46
C ALA A 85 3.75 -9.66 1.32
N THR A 86 3.82 -10.80 0.64
CA THR A 86 2.87 -11.15 -0.42
C THR A 86 1.43 -11.17 0.12
N SER A 87 1.22 -11.78 1.30
CA SER A 87 -0.09 -11.82 1.95
C SER A 87 -0.58 -10.42 2.36
N ALA A 88 0.31 -9.55 2.84
CA ALA A 88 -0.01 -8.18 3.21
C ALA A 88 -0.48 -7.36 1.99
N MET A 89 0.24 -7.43 0.86
CA MET A 89 -0.12 -6.74 -0.37
C MET A 89 -1.43 -7.26 -0.95
N HIS A 90 -1.62 -8.58 -0.97
CA HIS A 90 -2.88 -9.19 -1.41
C HIS A 90 -4.07 -8.73 -0.54
N LYS A 91 -3.90 -8.68 0.78
CA LYS A 91 -4.95 -8.19 1.71
C LYS A 91 -5.22 -6.69 1.52
N TYR A 92 -4.21 -5.89 1.19
CA TYR A 92 -4.39 -4.48 0.83
C TYR A 92 -5.21 -4.34 -0.46
N MET A 93 -4.83 -5.03 -1.54
CA MET A 93 -5.61 -5.02 -2.80
C MET A 93 -7.04 -5.50 -2.61
N THR A 94 -7.22 -6.57 -1.83
CA THR A 94 -8.55 -7.09 -1.46
C THR A 94 -9.35 -6.02 -0.73
N PHE A 95 -8.74 -5.30 0.21
CA PHE A 95 -9.40 -4.24 0.96
C PHE A 95 -9.86 -3.08 0.05
N CYS A 96 -9.03 -2.61 -0.88
CA CYS A 96 -9.40 -1.58 -1.85
C CYS A 96 -10.63 -2.00 -2.68
N MET A 97 -10.63 -3.22 -3.22
CA MET A 97 -11.78 -3.73 -4.00
C MET A 97 -13.07 -3.80 -3.18
N HIS A 98 -12.99 -4.13 -1.89
CA HIS A 98 -14.18 -4.14 -1.02
C HIS A 98 -14.72 -2.73 -0.78
N LEU A 99 -13.86 -1.72 -0.65
CA LEU A 99 -14.29 -0.32 -0.52
C LEU A 99 -14.98 0.18 -1.78
N ASP A 100 -14.43 -0.11 -2.96
CA ASP A 100 -15.04 0.27 -4.24
C ASP A 100 -16.44 -0.34 -4.40
N ASN A 101 -16.60 -1.60 -3.99
CA ASN A 101 -17.89 -2.29 -4.00
C ASN A 101 -18.89 -1.66 -3.02
N MET A 102 -18.46 -1.20 -1.85
CA MET A 102 -19.34 -0.53 -0.88
C MET A 102 -19.76 0.88 -1.35
N GLN A 103 -18.87 1.62 -1.99
CA GLN A 103 -19.16 2.94 -2.55
C GLN A 103 -20.09 2.86 -3.77
N SER A 104 -19.91 1.84 -4.62
CA SER A 104 -20.77 1.60 -5.79
C SER A 104 -22.21 1.21 -5.39
N VAL A 105 -22.39 0.39 -4.33
CA VAL A 105 -23.71 -0.03 -3.84
C VAL A 105 -24.47 1.13 -3.16
N SER A 106 -23.78 2.03 -2.48
CA SER A 106 -24.39 3.21 -1.83
C SER A 106 -24.75 4.34 -2.81
N GLY A 107 -24.21 4.30 -4.04
CA GLY A 107 -24.61 5.19 -5.13
C GLY A 107 -25.88 4.76 -5.89
N SER A 108 -26.39 3.55 -5.67
CA SER A 108 -27.49 2.96 -6.46
C SER A 108 -28.89 3.08 -5.81
N THR A 109 -29.02 3.78 -4.68
CA THR A 109 -30.32 4.01 -4.00
C THR A 109 -30.94 5.39 -4.29
N ARG A 110 -30.76 5.89 -5.51
CA ARG A 110 -31.49 7.06 -6.03
C ARG A 110 -31.92 6.84 -7.47
N GLN A 111 -32.93 5.99 -7.67
CA GLN A 111 -33.88 6.11 -8.77
C GLN A 111 -35.29 5.83 -8.24
#